data_AF-A0A849EXH8-F1
#
_entry.id   AF-A0A849EXH8-F1
#
_cell.length_a   1.000
_cell.length_b   1.000
_cell.length_c   1.000
_cell.angle_alpha   90.00
_cell.angle_beta   90.00
_cell.angle_gamma   90.00
#
_symmetry.space_group_name_H-M   'P 1'
#
loop_
_entity.id
_entity.type
_entity.pdbx_description
1 polymer ?
#
loop_
_entity_poly.entity_id
_entity_poly.type
_entity_poly.pdbx_seq_one_letter_code
_entity_poly.pdbx_strand_id
1 'polypeptide(L)'
;MQDLKPFEIVDRLDRYIIGQDKAKRSVAIALRNRWRRQQVPEGLRDEIAPKNIILIGPTGVGKTEIARRLSLMTDSPFFKVEASKFTEVGYVGRDVESMVRDLVELTVNTMRQREQEAVQEKARSVAEERMLDRLLPPRSAETGSANRGSDGESALEVVSASEDARPNTREKLRRMLRDGKLDNRYVDLDLPDRAMPMVEFFSNVGMEEMGINFKDMLGNLMPKNVKRRKIKVPEA
;
A
#
# COMPACT_ATOMS: atom_id res chain seq x y z
N MET A 1 7.99 -14.39 14.29
CA MET A 1 7.80 -15.79 13.86
C MET A 1 7.05 -16.51 14.97
N GLN A 2 5.91 -17.14 14.69
CA GLN A 2 5.13 -17.87 15.70
C GLN A 2 6.01 -18.98 16.32
N ASP A 3 5.93 -19.20 17.64
CA ASP A 3 6.66 -20.26 18.36
C ASP A 3 6.01 -21.63 18.12
N LEU A 4 5.94 -22.05 16.86
CA LEU A 4 5.37 -23.33 16.47
C LEU A 4 6.38 -24.44 16.72
N LYS A 5 5.94 -25.48 17.43
CA LYS A 5 6.70 -26.72 17.60
C LYS A 5 6.68 -27.52 16.28
N PRO A 6 7.71 -28.34 16.02
CA PRO A 6 7.76 -29.12 14.78
C PRO A 6 6.51 -29.97 14.50
N PHE A 7 5.91 -30.57 15.54
CA PHE A 7 4.69 -31.36 15.35
C PHE A 7 3.48 -30.51 14.95
N GLU A 8 3.36 -29.27 15.45
CA GLU A 8 2.28 -28.35 15.11
C GLU A 8 2.41 -27.86 13.67
N ILE A 9 3.65 -27.69 13.19
CA ILE A 9 3.93 -27.38 11.78
C ILE A 9 3.47 -28.55 10.89
N VAL A 10 3.78 -29.79 11.29
CA VAL A 10 3.35 -30.98 10.53
C VAL A 10 1.82 -31.08 10.51
N ASP A 11 1.15 -30.93 11.66
CA ASP A 11 -0.33 -30.96 11.75
C ASP A 11 -0.99 -29.91 10.83
N ARG A 12 -0.45 -28.68 10.80
CA ARG A 12 -0.94 -27.64 9.89
C ARG A 12 -0.72 -28.00 8.42
N LEU A 13 0.42 -28.62 8.08
CA LEU A 13 0.70 -29.08 6.72
C LEU A 13 -0.20 -30.27 6.32
N ASP A 14 -0.56 -31.14 7.27
CA ASP A 14 -1.45 -32.30 7.04
C ASP A 14 -2.84 -31.90 6.54
N ARG A 15 -3.32 -30.70 6.88
CA ARG A 15 -4.61 -30.16 6.40
C ARG A 15 -4.64 -29.89 4.91
N TYR A 16 -3.49 -29.76 4.26
CA TYR A 16 -3.39 -29.37 2.85
C TYR A 16 -2.60 -30.35 1.99
N ILE A 17 -1.67 -31.09 2.59
CA ILE A 17 -0.78 -32.02 1.88
C ILE A 17 -1.05 -33.41 2.43
N ILE A 18 -1.42 -34.35 1.56
CA ILE A 18 -1.66 -35.75 1.96
C ILE A 18 -0.34 -36.53 1.89
N GLY A 19 0.01 -37.25 2.95
CA GLY A 19 1.26 -38.03 3.04
C GLY A 19 2.53 -37.16 3.07
N GLN A 20 3.62 -37.61 2.45
CA GLN A 20 4.92 -36.89 2.40
C GLN A 20 5.53 -36.58 3.78
N ASP A 21 5.36 -37.47 4.75
CA ASP A 21 5.71 -37.22 6.16
C ASP A 21 7.19 -36.83 6.36
N LYS A 22 8.09 -37.48 5.62
CA LYS A 22 9.53 -37.16 5.66
C LYS A 22 9.82 -35.73 5.22
N ALA A 23 9.16 -35.26 4.16
CA ALA A 23 9.29 -33.89 3.68
C ALA A 23 8.73 -32.90 4.70
N LYS A 24 7.52 -33.15 5.23
CA LYS A 24 6.87 -32.33 6.26
C LYS A 24 7.74 -32.18 7.51
N ARG A 25 8.27 -33.29 8.04
CA ARG A 25 9.19 -33.27 9.19
C ARG A 25 10.46 -32.48 8.90
N SER A 26 11.04 -32.65 7.70
CA SER A 26 12.27 -31.94 7.32
C SER A 26 12.05 -30.43 7.26
N VAL A 27 10.96 -29.97 6.65
CA VAL A 27 10.62 -28.53 6.60
C VAL A 27 10.26 -27.97 7.97
N ALA A 28 9.58 -28.75 8.82
CA ALA A 28 9.25 -28.36 10.18
C ALA A 28 10.50 -28.12 11.04
N ILE A 29 11.49 -29.01 10.94
CA ILE A 29 12.78 -28.86 11.64
C ILE A 29 13.52 -27.63 11.12
N ALA A 30 13.59 -27.44 9.80
CA ALA A 30 14.26 -26.29 9.21
C ALA A 30 13.62 -24.97 9.66
N LEU A 31 12.29 -24.90 9.72
CA LEU A 31 11.58 -23.73 10.22
C LEU A 31 11.82 -23.52 11.72
N ARG A 32 11.75 -24.58 12.54
CA ARG A 32 12.05 -24.49 13.98
C ARG A 32 13.48 -24.02 14.24
N ASN A 33 14.43 -24.42 13.42
CA ASN A 33 15.81 -23.98 13.53
C ASN A 33 15.97 -22.48 13.27
N ARG A 34 15.14 -21.87 12.40
CA ARG A 34 15.11 -20.41 12.23
C ARG A 34 14.66 -19.69 13.50
N TRP A 35 13.62 -20.20 14.17
CA TRP A 35 13.19 -19.67 15.47
C TRP A 35 14.28 -19.86 16.53
N ARG A 36 14.90 -21.05 16.61
CA ARG A 36 15.99 -21.32 17.56
C ARG A 36 17.17 -20.36 17.35
N ARG A 37 17.52 -20.06 16.09
CA ARG A 37 18.56 -19.08 15.76
C ARG A 37 18.25 -17.68 16.31
N GLN A 38 16.99 -17.29 16.43
CA GLN A 38 16.62 -16.00 17.02
C GLN A 38 16.81 -15.98 18.54
N GLN A 39 16.90 -17.14 19.20
CA GLN A 39 17.05 -17.26 20.65
C GLN A 39 18.50 -17.33 21.13
N VAL A 40 19.47 -17.52 20.23
CA VAL A 40 20.90 -17.57 20.59
C VAL A 40 21.49 -16.16 20.72
N PRO A 41 22.60 -15.96 21.47
CA PRO A 41 23.27 -14.66 21.58
C PRO A 41 23.75 -14.14 20.23
N GLU A 42 23.79 -12.81 20.07
CA GLU A 42 24.04 -12.13 18.79
C GLU A 42 25.30 -12.63 18.07
N GLY A 43 26.43 -12.75 18.77
CA GLY A 43 27.68 -13.24 18.17
C GLY A 43 27.59 -14.67 17.58
N LEU A 44 26.71 -15.52 18.12
CA LEU A 44 26.50 -16.87 17.59
C LEU A 44 25.45 -16.92 16.46
N ARG A 45 24.62 -15.87 16.30
CA ARG A 45 23.55 -15.88 15.30
C ARG A 45 24.10 -15.87 13.88
N ASP A 46 25.16 -15.11 13.65
CA ASP A 46 25.78 -14.94 12.33
C ASP A 46 26.54 -16.19 11.87
N GLU A 47 27.06 -16.98 12.81
CA GLU A 47 27.71 -18.25 12.53
C GLU A 47 26.72 -19.36 12.12
N ILE A 48 25.43 -19.21 12.47
CA ILE A 48 24.40 -20.21 12.19
C ILE A 48 23.76 -19.95 10.81
N ALA A 49 24.33 -20.60 9.80
CA ALA A 49 23.78 -20.62 8.45
C ALA A 49 22.39 -21.29 8.40
N PRO A 50 21.43 -20.74 7.62
CA PRO A 50 20.16 -21.39 7.37
C PRO A 50 20.33 -22.80 6.76
N LYS A 51 19.54 -23.76 7.24
CA LYS A 51 19.48 -25.10 6.63
C LYS A 51 18.54 -25.07 5.42
N ASN A 52 19.13 -24.92 4.24
CA ASN A 52 18.41 -25.02 2.96
C ASN A 52 17.88 -26.44 2.74
N ILE A 53 16.81 -26.56 1.95
CA ILE A 53 16.07 -27.81 1.78
C ILE A 53 16.05 -28.17 0.30
N ILE A 54 16.41 -29.41 -0.02
CA ILE A 54 16.28 -29.98 -1.37
C ILE A 54 15.18 -31.04 -1.30
N LEU A 55 14.09 -30.81 -2.06
CA LEU A 55 12.97 -31.77 -2.16
C LEU A 55 13.14 -32.60 -3.44
N ILE A 56 13.33 -33.91 -3.28
CA ILE A 56 13.53 -34.86 -4.38
C ILE A 56 12.27 -35.72 -4.52
N GLY A 57 11.74 -35.83 -5.74
CA GLY A 57 10.58 -36.66 -6.05
C GLY A 57 9.97 -36.33 -7.41
N PRO A 58 8.99 -37.12 -7.91
CA PRO A 58 8.34 -36.88 -9.19
C PRO A 58 7.50 -35.61 -9.18
N THR A 59 7.08 -35.12 -10.34
CA THR A 59 6.16 -33.97 -10.46
C THR A 59 4.80 -34.32 -9.83
N GLY A 60 4.04 -33.32 -9.40
CA GLY A 60 2.69 -33.52 -8.85
C GLY A 60 2.59 -34.00 -7.39
N VAL A 61 3.66 -34.46 -6.75
CA VAL A 61 3.62 -34.97 -5.36
C VAL A 61 3.50 -33.90 -4.25
N GLY A 62 3.30 -32.63 -4.60
CA GLY A 62 3.12 -31.54 -3.63
C GLY A 62 4.40 -30.83 -3.17
N LYS A 63 5.56 -30.99 -3.84
CA LYS A 63 6.82 -30.31 -3.47
C LYS A 63 6.66 -28.78 -3.34
N THR A 64 6.05 -28.15 -4.36
CA THR A 64 5.81 -26.71 -4.37
C THR A 64 4.73 -26.31 -3.36
N GLU A 65 3.74 -27.17 -3.12
CA GLU A 65 2.66 -26.90 -2.18
C GLU A 65 3.17 -26.89 -0.73
N ILE A 66 4.10 -27.78 -0.37
CA ILE A 66 4.78 -27.76 0.93
C ILE A 66 5.44 -26.38 1.15
N ALA A 67 6.20 -25.88 0.17
CA ALA A 67 6.88 -24.59 0.29
C ALA A 67 5.89 -23.42 0.37
N ARG A 68 4.83 -23.42 -0.44
CA ARG A 68 3.77 -22.40 -0.44
C ARG A 68 2.99 -22.37 0.89
N ARG A 69 2.64 -23.54 1.44
CA ARG A 69 1.93 -23.62 2.72
C ARG A 69 2.80 -23.19 3.88
N LEU A 70 4.08 -23.52 3.83
CA LEU A 70 5.06 -23.07 4.81
C LEU A 70 5.14 -21.53 4.83
N SER A 71 5.23 -20.89 3.67
CA SER A 71 5.34 -19.43 3.59
C SER A 71 4.09 -18.70 4.07
N LEU A 72 2.90 -19.20 3.73
CA LEU A 72 1.63 -18.65 4.21
C LEU A 72 1.50 -18.77 5.74
N MET A 73 1.88 -19.92 6.30
CA MET A 73 1.82 -20.16 7.74
C MET A 73 2.77 -19.25 8.53
N THR A 74 3.90 -18.87 7.96
CA THR A 74 4.91 -18.02 8.61
C THR A 74 4.81 -16.55 8.22
N ASP A 75 3.79 -16.17 7.44
CA ASP A 75 3.63 -14.82 6.88
C ASP A 75 4.92 -14.34 6.22
N SER A 76 5.52 -15.21 5.40
CA SER A 76 6.82 -14.98 4.79
C SER A 76 6.69 -14.78 3.28
N PRO A 77 7.44 -13.84 2.68
CA PRO A 77 7.49 -13.66 1.23
C PRO A 77 7.82 -14.96 0.50
N PHE A 78 7.10 -15.23 -0.59
CA PHE A 78 7.27 -16.45 -1.38
C PHE A 78 7.36 -16.14 -2.86
N PHE A 79 8.44 -16.59 -3.48
CA PHE A 79 8.70 -16.42 -4.90
C PHE A 79 9.08 -17.77 -5.52
N LYS A 80 8.42 -18.15 -6.62
CA LYS A 80 8.70 -19.38 -7.37
C LYS A 80 9.42 -19.00 -8.66
N VAL A 81 10.59 -19.58 -8.86
CA VAL A 81 11.37 -19.44 -10.10
C VAL A 81 11.78 -20.80 -10.65
N GLU A 82 11.98 -20.88 -11.95
CA GLU A 82 12.45 -22.07 -12.65
C GLU A 82 13.92 -21.87 -13.01
N ALA A 83 14.77 -22.83 -12.65
CA ALA A 83 16.22 -22.71 -12.84
C ALA A 83 16.61 -22.61 -14.32
N SER A 84 15.83 -23.24 -15.21
CA SER A 84 16.06 -23.20 -16.66
C SER A 84 16.00 -21.79 -17.26
N LYS A 85 15.28 -20.86 -16.60
CA LYS A 85 15.19 -19.44 -17.03
C LYS A 85 16.53 -18.70 -16.97
N PHE A 86 17.50 -19.24 -16.23
CA PHE A 86 18.85 -18.68 -16.10
C PHE A 86 19.88 -19.40 -16.95
N THR A 87 19.50 -20.50 -17.60
CA THR A 87 20.38 -21.31 -18.46
C THR A 87 20.00 -21.25 -19.93
N GLU A 88 18.91 -20.55 -20.28
CA GLU A 88 18.40 -20.48 -21.66
C GLU A 88 19.34 -19.64 -22.53
N VAL A 89 19.74 -20.21 -23.68
CA VAL A 89 20.81 -19.73 -24.56
C VAL A 89 20.35 -18.44 -25.28
N GLY A 90 20.88 -17.28 -24.87
CA GLY A 90 20.55 -15.97 -25.47
C GLY A 90 21.44 -14.82 -24.97
N TYR A 91 21.53 -13.73 -25.76
CA TYR A 91 22.60 -12.71 -25.78
C TYR A 91 22.79 -11.87 -24.50
N VAL A 92 21.83 -11.84 -23.58
CA VAL A 92 22.02 -11.41 -22.18
C VAL A 92 21.01 -12.22 -21.36
N GLY A 93 21.46 -13.25 -20.64
CA GLY A 93 20.59 -14.07 -19.81
C GLY A 93 19.88 -13.24 -18.73
N ARG A 94 18.76 -13.76 -18.21
CA ARG A 94 18.14 -13.17 -17.00
C ARG A 94 19.15 -13.19 -15.86
N ASP A 95 19.30 -12.07 -15.19
CA ASP A 95 20.22 -11.92 -14.05
C ASP A 95 19.72 -12.73 -12.84
N VAL A 96 20.57 -13.54 -12.22
CA VAL A 96 20.24 -14.32 -11.00
C VAL A 96 19.84 -13.42 -9.84
N GLU A 97 20.35 -12.19 -9.78
CA GLU A 97 19.96 -11.21 -8.75
C GLU A 97 18.49 -10.78 -8.89
N SER A 98 17.89 -10.93 -10.08
CA SER A 98 16.45 -10.67 -10.27
C SER A 98 15.58 -11.49 -9.32
N MET A 99 16.01 -12.69 -8.91
CA MET A 99 15.28 -13.50 -7.92
C MET A 99 15.10 -12.77 -6.59
N VAL A 100 16.11 -12.02 -6.16
CA VAL A 100 16.07 -11.26 -4.91
C VAL A 100 15.28 -9.96 -5.11
N ARG A 101 15.45 -9.29 -6.25
CA ARG A 101 14.69 -8.07 -6.58
C ARG A 101 13.18 -8.35 -6.63
N ASP A 102 12.77 -9.40 -7.34
CA ASP A 102 11.36 -9.82 -7.46
C ASP A 102 10.76 -10.17 -6.08
N LEU A 103 11.53 -10.85 -5.22
CA LEU A 103 11.11 -11.17 -3.86
C LEU A 103 10.90 -9.92 -2.99
N VAL A 104 11.82 -8.95 -3.09
CA VAL A 104 11.73 -7.67 -2.36
C VAL A 104 10.54 -6.85 -2.86
N GLU A 105 10.35 -6.74 -4.16
CA GLU A 105 9.23 -6.01 -4.76
C GLU A 105 7.88 -6.58 -4.29
N LEU A 106 7.72 -7.91 -4.36
CA LEU A 106 6.54 -8.60 -3.85
C LEU A 106 6.29 -8.31 -2.37
N THR A 107 7.35 -8.30 -1.57
CA THR A 107 7.28 -8.00 -0.13
C THR A 107 6.80 -6.57 0.11
N VAL A 108 7.40 -5.59 -0.57
CA VAL A 108 7.04 -4.17 -0.43
C VAL A 108 5.60 -3.93 -0.84
N ASN A 109 5.14 -4.52 -1.95
CA ASN A 109 3.77 -4.37 -2.42
C ASN A 109 2.77 -4.97 -1.43
N THR A 110 3.06 -6.16 -0.89
CA THR A 110 2.22 -6.81 0.13
C THR A 110 2.15 -5.98 1.41
N MET A 111 3.28 -5.44 1.88
CA MET A 111 3.31 -4.60 3.08
C MET A 111 2.58 -3.28 2.87
N ARG A 112 2.75 -2.62 1.71
CA ARG A 112 2.01 -1.40 1.37
C ARG A 112 0.50 -1.63 1.41
N GLN A 113 0.02 -2.74 0.83
CA GLN A 113 -1.40 -3.08 0.87
C GLN A 113 -1.89 -3.27 2.31
N ARG A 114 -1.16 -4.04 3.12
CA ARG A 114 -1.51 -4.27 4.53
C ARG A 114 -1.57 -2.99 5.35
N GLU A 115 -0.60 -2.10 5.18
CA GLU A 115 -0.56 -0.81 5.87
C GLU A 115 -1.69 0.11 5.40
N GLN A 116 -2.00 0.12 4.10
CA GLN A 116 -3.15 0.87 3.55
C GLN A 116 -4.47 0.38 4.16
N GLU A 117 -4.68 -0.93 4.21
CA GLU A 117 -5.86 -1.52 4.83
C GLU A 117 -5.96 -1.17 6.33
N ALA A 118 -4.84 -1.20 7.05
CA ALA A 118 -4.79 -0.87 8.48
C ALA A 118 -5.16 0.60 8.79
N VAL A 119 -4.90 1.52 7.85
CA VAL A 119 -5.25 2.94 8.02
C VAL A 119 -6.54 3.34 7.32
N GLN A 120 -7.19 2.43 6.58
CA GLN A 120 -8.34 2.73 5.72
C GLN A 120 -9.49 3.42 6.49
N GLU A 121 -9.85 2.92 7.67
CA GLU A 121 -10.95 3.51 8.48
C GLU A 121 -10.60 4.92 8.98
N LYS A 122 -9.37 5.09 9.48
CA LYS A 122 -8.89 6.40 9.94
C LYS A 122 -8.81 7.38 8.78
N ALA A 123 -8.25 6.95 7.66
CA ALA A 123 -8.16 7.73 6.43
C ALA A 123 -9.56 8.14 5.95
N ARG A 124 -10.55 7.24 5.99
CA ARG A 124 -11.94 7.54 5.68
C ARG A 124 -12.51 8.60 6.61
N SER A 125 -12.34 8.48 7.92
CA SER A 125 -12.83 9.50 8.86
C SER A 125 -12.20 10.88 8.62
N VAL A 126 -10.89 10.93 8.37
CA VAL A 126 -10.17 12.17 8.09
C VAL A 126 -10.61 12.78 6.75
N ALA A 127 -10.83 11.94 5.74
CA ALA A 127 -11.38 12.37 4.46
C ALA A 127 -12.81 12.92 4.60
N GLU A 128 -13.68 12.26 5.37
CA GLU A 128 -15.02 12.75 5.70
C GLU A 128 -14.97 14.12 6.39
N GLU A 129 -14.10 14.30 7.39
CA GLU A 129 -13.97 15.60 8.06
C GLU A 129 -13.46 16.70 7.12
N ARG A 130 -12.45 16.40 6.28
CA ARG A 130 -11.94 17.35 5.27
C ARG A 130 -13.00 17.70 4.22
N MET A 131 -13.83 16.73 3.84
CA MET A 131 -14.96 16.95 2.93
C MET A 131 -15.99 17.89 3.56
N LEU A 132 -16.31 17.69 4.85
CA LEU A 132 -17.23 18.55 5.59
C LEU A 132 -16.70 19.98 5.71
N ASP A 133 -15.40 20.17 5.95
CA ASP A 133 -14.79 21.51 6.00
C ASP A 133 -14.89 22.26 4.67
N ARG A 134 -14.82 21.54 3.54
CA ARG A 134 -15.02 22.13 2.20
C ARG A 134 -16.49 22.45 1.91
N LEU A 135 -17.41 21.63 2.43
CA LEU A 135 -18.85 21.85 2.29
C LEU A 135 -19.40 22.94 3.24
N LEU A 136 -18.75 23.14 4.38
CA LEU A 136 -19.04 24.14 5.41
C LEU A 136 -17.74 24.86 5.78
N PRO A 137 -17.27 25.82 4.98
CA PRO A 137 -16.10 26.61 5.34
C PRO A 137 -16.35 27.30 6.69
N PRO A 138 -15.40 27.21 7.66
CA PRO A 138 -15.54 27.92 8.92
C PRO A 138 -15.65 29.41 8.62
N ARG A 139 -16.63 30.09 9.21
CA ARG A 139 -16.65 31.56 9.23
C ARG A 139 -15.33 32.00 9.86
N SER A 140 -14.51 32.73 9.11
CA SER A 140 -13.33 33.38 9.64
C SER A 140 -13.76 34.24 10.83
N ALA A 141 -13.34 33.87 12.03
CA ALA A 141 -13.26 34.83 13.10
C ALA A 141 -12.25 35.88 12.65
N GLU A 142 -12.71 37.12 12.54
CA GLU A 142 -11.95 38.35 12.30
C GLU A 142 -11.47 38.65 10.87
N THR A 143 -12.31 39.37 10.12
CA THR A 143 -11.93 40.73 9.71
C THR A 143 -13.17 41.61 9.72
N GLY A 144 -13.50 42.13 10.90
CA GLY A 144 -14.30 43.34 10.99
C GLY A 144 -13.41 44.52 10.61
N SER A 145 -13.60 45.07 9.42
CA SER A 145 -13.39 46.50 9.22
C SER A 145 -14.50 47.01 8.32
N ALA A 146 -15.21 47.98 8.86
CA ALA A 146 -16.40 48.58 8.31
C ALA A 146 -16.13 49.19 6.94
N ASN A 147 -17.03 48.94 5.99
CA ASN A 147 -17.47 50.03 5.13
C ASN A 147 -18.96 49.86 4.82
N ARG A 148 -19.77 50.70 5.47
CA ARG A 148 -21.15 50.96 5.08
C ARG A 148 -21.11 51.79 3.79
N GLY A 149 -21.61 51.23 2.70
CA GLY A 149 -21.94 51.94 1.47
C GLY A 149 -23.23 51.35 0.94
N SER A 150 -24.18 52.23 0.59
CA SER A 150 -25.58 51.94 0.30
C SER A 150 -25.81 51.19 -1.01
N ASP A 151 -27.06 50.69 -1.10
CA ASP A 151 -27.85 50.40 -2.30
C ASP A 151 -27.86 48.96 -2.85
N GLY A 152 -29.08 48.41 -2.90
CA GLY A 152 -29.49 47.45 -3.92
C GLY A 152 -29.67 46.00 -3.48
N GLU A 153 -30.89 45.67 -3.06
CA GLU A 153 -31.66 44.43 -3.21
C GLU A 153 -30.97 43.04 -3.28
N SER A 154 -31.58 42.11 -2.53
CA SER A 154 -31.36 40.65 -2.49
C SER A 154 -30.16 40.14 -1.70
N ALA A 155 -30.12 40.48 -0.41
CA ALA A 155 -29.41 39.67 0.58
C ALA A 155 -30.35 38.55 1.09
N LEU A 156 -30.10 37.31 0.64
CA LEU A 156 -30.59 36.10 1.29
C LEU A 156 -30.49 36.26 2.81
N GLU A 157 -31.59 35.98 3.53
CA GLU A 157 -31.55 35.77 4.98
C GLU A 157 -30.54 34.68 5.30
N VAL A 158 -29.33 35.10 5.66
CA VAL A 158 -28.37 34.25 6.33
C VAL A 158 -28.90 34.09 7.75
N VAL A 159 -29.77 33.09 7.93
CA VAL A 159 -30.24 32.63 9.23
C VAL A 159 -29.02 32.48 10.12
N SER A 160 -28.98 33.31 11.16
CA SER A 160 -27.92 33.41 12.15
C SER A 160 -27.83 32.10 12.94
N ALA A 161 -27.09 31.14 12.38
CA ALA A 161 -26.71 29.94 13.11
C ALA A 161 -25.77 30.34 14.26
N SER A 162 -26.35 30.35 15.46
CA SER A 162 -25.64 30.44 16.74
C SER A 162 -24.50 29.41 16.80
N GLU A 163 -23.45 29.71 17.56
CA GLU A 163 -22.26 28.85 17.68
C GLU A 163 -22.60 27.41 18.13
N ASP A 164 -23.71 27.24 18.87
CA ASP A 164 -24.27 25.95 19.29
C ASP A 164 -24.93 25.13 18.16
N ALA A 165 -25.28 25.74 17.02
CA ALA A 165 -25.93 25.05 15.89
C ALA A 165 -24.92 24.39 14.93
N ARG A 166 -23.63 24.74 15.01
CA ARG A 166 -22.55 24.20 14.16
C ARG A 166 -22.29 22.70 14.38
N PRO A 167 -22.15 22.18 15.62
CA PRO A 167 -21.98 20.73 15.83
C PRO A 167 -23.17 19.93 15.28
N ASN A 168 -24.39 20.40 15.56
CA ASN A 168 -25.63 19.76 15.09
C ASN A 168 -25.76 19.76 13.55
N THR A 169 -25.30 20.81 12.88
CA THR A 169 -25.34 20.88 11.40
C THR A 169 -24.27 19.97 10.78
N ARG A 170 -23.07 19.91 11.38
CA ARG A 170 -21.97 19.05 10.92
C ARG A 170 -22.32 17.57 11.01
N GLU A 171 -22.96 17.14 12.10
CA GLU A 171 -23.40 15.74 12.25
C GLU A 171 -24.49 15.34 11.24
N LYS A 172 -25.46 16.22 10.99
CA LYS A 172 -26.49 15.98 9.96
C LYS A 172 -25.87 15.84 8.57
N LEU A 173 -24.91 16.69 8.21
CA LEU A 173 -24.20 16.60 6.93
C LEU A 173 -23.32 15.35 6.83
N ARG A 174 -22.68 14.92 7.92
CA ARG A 174 -21.93 13.66 7.96
C ARG A 174 -22.85 12.48 7.61
N ARG A 175 -24.07 12.48 8.15
CA ARG A 175 -25.09 11.46 7.81
C ARG A 175 -25.50 11.54 6.34
N MET A 176 -25.77 12.75 5.84
CA MET A 176 -26.15 12.95 4.43
C MET A 176 -25.04 12.58 3.44
N LEU A 177 -23.77 12.78 3.81
CA LEU A 177 -22.60 12.36 3.03
C LEU A 177 -22.51 10.83 2.94
N ARG A 178 -22.72 10.14 4.07
CA ARG A 178 -22.76 8.67 4.11
C ARG A 178 -23.96 8.08 3.36
N ASP A 179 -25.09 8.79 3.38
CA ASP A 179 -26.31 8.42 2.67
C ASP A 179 -26.25 8.73 1.15
N GLY A 180 -25.15 9.32 0.63
CA GLY A 180 -25.00 9.67 -0.79
C GLY A 180 -25.86 10.86 -1.27
N LYS A 181 -26.48 11.59 -0.34
CA LYS A 181 -27.39 12.71 -0.69
C LYS A 181 -26.65 13.96 -1.19
N LEU A 182 -25.32 14.00 -1.04
CA LEU A 182 -24.48 15.13 -1.40
C LEU A 182 -23.65 14.87 -2.67
N ASP A 183 -23.84 13.73 -3.33
CA ASP A 183 -23.01 13.29 -4.45
C ASP A 183 -23.07 14.22 -5.67
N ASN A 184 -24.18 14.94 -5.82
CA ASN A 184 -24.38 15.91 -6.90
C ASN A 184 -23.75 17.29 -6.61
N ARG A 185 -23.20 17.50 -5.42
CA ARG A 185 -22.61 18.77 -5.03
C ARG A 185 -21.16 18.84 -5.52
N TYR A 186 -20.73 20.04 -5.92
CA TYR A 186 -19.37 20.29 -6.36
C TYR A 186 -18.55 20.86 -5.20
N VAL A 187 -17.31 20.41 -5.09
CA VAL A 187 -16.31 20.92 -4.15
C VAL A 187 -15.06 21.34 -4.92
N ASP A 188 -14.46 22.45 -4.49
CA ASP A 188 -13.17 22.89 -5.00
C ASP A 188 -12.07 22.11 -4.27
N LEU A 189 -11.26 21.37 -5.03
CA LEU A 189 -10.10 20.64 -4.52
C LEU A 189 -8.82 21.10 -5.20
N ASP A 190 -7.78 21.27 -4.39
CA ASP A 190 -6.44 21.61 -4.86
C ASP A 190 -5.74 20.29 -5.21
N LEU A 191 -5.87 19.85 -6.47
CA LEU A 191 -5.23 18.63 -6.94
C LEU A 191 -3.84 18.95 -7.52
N PRO A 192 -2.83 18.09 -7.28
CA PRO A 192 -1.54 18.24 -7.94
C PRO A 192 -1.73 18.12 -9.46
N ASP A 193 -1.32 19.14 -10.19
CA ASP A 193 -1.46 19.19 -11.63
C ASP A 193 -0.43 18.25 -12.26
N ARG A 194 -0.87 17.05 -12.67
CA ARG A 194 -0.04 16.11 -13.45
C ARG A 194 0.08 16.54 -14.92
N ALA A 195 0.02 17.84 -15.19
CA ALA A 195 0.45 18.38 -16.47
C ALA A 195 1.98 18.31 -16.48
N MET A 196 2.53 17.16 -16.86
CA MET A 196 3.95 17.10 -17.17
C MET A 196 4.15 17.92 -18.44
N PRO A 197 5.03 18.94 -18.44
CA PRO A 197 5.46 19.52 -19.70
C PRO A 197 6.09 18.37 -20.48
N MET A 198 5.42 17.97 -21.56
CA MET A 198 5.99 17.07 -22.57
C MET A 198 7.11 17.86 -23.23
N VAL A 199 8.29 17.85 -22.62
CA VAL A 199 9.49 18.26 -23.33
C VAL A 199 9.83 17.09 -24.23
N GLU A 200 9.40 17.17 -25.49
CA GLU A 200 9.83 16.27 -26.57
C GLU A 200 11.33 16.47 -26.80
N PHE A 201 12.16 15.81 -25.99
CA PHE A 201 13.55 15.59 -26.35
C PHE A 201 13.59 14.53 -27.44
N PHE A 202 13.51 14.98 -28.69
CA PHE A 202 13.95 14.19 -29.83
C PHE A 202 15.44 13.90 -29.68
N SER A 203 15.79 12.80 -29.03
CA SER A 203 17.10 12.17 -29.18
C SER A 203 16.90 10.68 -29.39
N ASN A 204 17.05 10.26 -30.65
CA ASN A 204 17.16 8.88 -31.04
C ASN A 204 18.27 8.19 -30.22
N VAL A 205 17.99 6.94 -29.83
CA VAL A 205 18.91 5.94 -29.24
C VAL A 205 19.00 5.91 -27.69
N GLY A 206 18.32 4.92 -27.10
CA GLY A 206 18.90 4.09 -26.03
C GLY A 206 18.71 4.48 -24.56
N MET A 207 17.83 5.43 -24.22
CA MET A 207 17.71 5.96 -22.85
C MET A 207 16.28 5.90 -22.27
N GLU A 208 15.54 4.81 -22.49
CA GLU A 208 14.18 4.66 -21.93
C GLU A 208 14.17 4.38 -20.41
N GLU A 209 15.20 3.70 -19.87
CA GLU A 209 15.20 3.26 -18.46
C GLU A 209 15.78 4.32 -17.50
N MET A 210 16.76 5.14 -17.94
CA MET A 210 17.31 6.25 -17.14
C MET A 210 16.33 7.44 -17.03
N GLY A 211 15.48 7.65 -18.04
CA GLY A 211 14.53 8.76 -18.07
C GLY A 211 13.43 8.67 -17.00
N ILE A 212 13.09 7.46 -16.56
CA ILE A 212 12.04 7.22 -15.55
C ILE A 212 12.58 7.52 -14.14
N ASN A 213 13.79 7.05 -13.82
CA ASN A 213 14.39 7.26 -12.50
C ASN A 213 14.81 8.72 -12.25
N PHE A 214 15.33 9.42 -13.29
CA PHE A 214 15.71 10.83 -13.15
C PHE A 214 14.49 11.75 -12.98
N LYS A 215 13.36 11.37 -13.58
CA LYS A 215 12.08 12.07 -13.49
C LYS A 215 11.42 11.93 -12.11
N ASP A 216 11.50 10.75 -11.50
CA ASP A 216 11.04 10.56 -10.12
C ASP A 216 11.92 11.30 -9.11
N MET A 217 13.23 11.39 -9.37
CA MET A 217 14.15 12.17 -8.53
C MET A 217 13.92 13.68 -8.68
N LEU A 218 13.72 14.20 -9.90
CA LEU A 218 13.48 15.63 -10.17
C LEU A 218 12.07 16.07 -9.76
N GLY A 219 11.07 15.18 -9.86
CA GLY A 219 9.69 15.41 -9.43
C GLY A 219 9.51 15.59 -7.92
N ASN A 220 10.47 15.13 -7.10
CA ASN A 220 10.50 15.35 -5.66
C ASN A 220 11.18 16.67 -5.25
N LEU A 221 11.92 17.33 -6.15
CA LEU A 221 12.65 18.58 -5.88
C LEU A 221 11.93 19.83 -6.39
N MET A 222 11.00 19.68 -7.34
CA MET A 222 10.18 20.77 -7.87
C MET A 222 8.87 20.91 -7.06
N PRO A 223 8.45 22.13 -6.67
CA PRO A 223 7.17 22.34 -6.02
C PRO A 223 6.05 21.87 -6.95
N LYS A 224 5.21 20.96 -6.46
CA LYS A 224 4.07 20.43 -7.21
C LYS A 224 3.10 21.58 -7.48
N ASN A 225 2.99 22.02 -8.72
CA ASN A 225 1.97 22.98 -9.13
C ASN A 225 0.60 22.38 -8.78
N VAL A 226 -0.12 22.99 -7.86
CA VAL A 226 -1.49 22.59 -7.48
C VAL A 226 -2.47 23.44 -8.27
N LYS A 227 -3.46 22.81 -8.90
CA LYS A 227 -4.51 23.50 -9.65
C LYS A 227 -5.85 23.24 -8.99
N ARG A 228 -6.58 24.32 -8.69
CA ARG A 228 -7.96 24.23 -8.20
C ARG A 228 -8.87 23.65 -9.27
N ARG A 229 -9.53 22.53 -8.96
CA ARG A 229 -10.52 21.90 -9.83
C ARG A 229 -11.83 21.71 -9.07
N LYS A 230 -12.94 22.03 -9.73
CA LYS A 230 -14.29 21.70 -9.26
C LYS A 230 -14.58 20.26 -9.64
N ILE A 231 -14.77 19.42 -8.63
CA ILE A 231 -15.11 18.02 -8.81
C ILE A 231 -16.32 17.66 -7.96
N LYS A 232 -17.01 16.58 -8.31
CA LYS A 232 -18.14 16.10 -7.53
C LYS A 232 -17.66 15.44 -6.26
N VAL A 233 -18.48 15.49 -5.20
CA VAL A 233 -18.19 14.84 -3.90
C VAL A 233 -17.73 13.37 -3.99
N PRO A 234 -18.29 12.48 -4.84
CA PRO A 234 -17.79 11.10 -4.97
C PRO A 234 -16.41 10.98 -5.63
N GLU A 235 -15.97 12.00 -6.38
CA GLU A 235 -14.67 12.01 -7.08
C GLU A 235 -13.58 12.73 -6.27
N ALA A 236 -13.95 13.28 -5.11
CA ALA A 236 -13.20 14.17 -4.25
C ALA A 236 -12.55 13.44 -3.08
#